data_AF-A0A0R1TKP7-F1
#
_entry.id   AF-A0A0R1TKP7-F1
#
_cell.length_a   1.000
_cell.length_b   1.000
_cell.length_c   1.000
_cell.angle_alpha   90.00
_cell.angle_beta   90.00
_cell.angle_gamma   90.00
#
_symmetry.space_group_name_H-M   'P 1'
#
loop_
_entity.id
_entity.type
_entity.pdbx_description
1 polymer ?
#
loop_
_entity_poly.entity_id
_entity_poly.type
_entity_poly.pdbx_seq_one_letter_code
_entity_poly.pdbx_strand_id
1 'polypeptide(L)'
;MAQLARVTYLNENKTQANVQPMALNYKDDSKRSLLINVPVGKTCQNFIGINSVVLVTFLDRSISNWDGTNKDFKLDSKRMHDLNDAVITEVLP
;
A
#
# COMPACT_ATOMS: atom_id res chain seq x y z
N MET A 1 1.77 -5.32 -9.84
CA MET A 1 2.91 -5.99 -9.13
C MET A 1 2.56 -6.09 -7.65
N ALA A 2 3.05 -7.07 -6.87
CA ALA A 2 2.68 -7.19 -5.44
C ALA A 2 3.86 -7.64 -4.55
N GLN A 3 3.82 -7.29 -3.26
CA GLN A 3 4.81 -7.69 -2.26
C GLN A 3 4.26 -7.74 -0.84
N LEU A 4 4.96 -8.44 0.05
CA LEU A 4 4.68 -8.47 1.49
C LEU A 4 5.26 -7.24 2.19
N ALA A 5 4.50 -6.67 3.10
CA ALA A 5 4.94 -5.58 3.95
C ALA A 5 4.42 -5.72 5.39
N ARG A 6 5.09 -5.05 6.33
CA ARG A 6 4.68 -4.96 7.73
C ARG A 6 4.11 -3.57 8.00
N VAL A 7 2.97 -3.49 8.68
CA VAL A 7 2.37 -2.22 9.11
C VAL A 7 3.22 -1.57 10.20
N THR A 8 3.70 -0.35 9.94
CA THR A 8 4.50 0.44 10.90
C THR A 8 3.71 1.60 11.52
N TYR A 9 2.67 2.06 10.83
CA TYR A 9 1.73 3.07 11.30
C TYR A 9 0.35 2.77 10.72
N LEU A 10 -0.70 3.05 11.49
CA LEU A 10 -2.10 2.91 11.09
C LEU A 10 -2.87 4.11 11.63
N ASN A 11 -3.64 4.78 10.78
CA ASN A 11 -4.47 5.91 11.22
C ASN A 11 -5.70 5.43 12.03
N GLU A 12 -6.34 6.34 12.76
CA GLU A 12 -7.41 6.00 13.72
C GLU A 12 -8.61 5.28 13.09
N ASN A 13 -9.01 5.70 11.88
CA ASN A 13 -10.12 5.10 11.14
C ASN A 13 -9.69 3.88 10.30
N LYS A 14 -8.42 3.47 10.38
CA LYS A 14 -7.83 2.32 9.70
C LYS A 14 -7.92 2.36 8.17
N THR A 15 -8.12 3.52 7.56
CA THR A 15 -8.22 3.66 6.11
C THR A 15 -6.86 3.84 5.43
N GLN A 16 -5.82 4.22 6.18
CA GLN A 16 -4.48 4.44 5.65
C GLN A 16 -3.42 3.90 6.61
N ALA A 17 -2.35 3.34 6.04
CA ALA A 17 -1.24 2.79 6.80
C ALA A 17 0.10 3.13 6.15
N ASN A 18 1.15 3.22 6.97
CA ASN A 18 2.52 3.13 6.46
C ASN A 18 2.97 1.67 6.57
N VAL A 19 3.64 1.17 5.54
CA VAL A 19 4.06 -0.23 5.48
C VAL A 19 5.50 -0.36 5.01
N GLN A 20 6.29 -1.17 5.71
CA GLN A 20 7.67 -1.47 5.40
C GLN A 20 7.72 -2.77 4.60
N PRO A 21 8.14 -2.76 3.31
CA PRO A 21 8.35 -3.99 2.56
C PRO A 21 9.32 -4.92 3.29
N MET A 22 8.99 -6.22 3.29
CA MET A 22 9.74 -7.24 4.03
C MET A 22 10.91 -7.82 3.23
N ALA A 23 10.81 -7.84 1.90
CA ALA A 23 11.92 -8.24 1.05
C ALA A 23 13.02 -7.18 1.13
N LEU A 24 14.26 -7.61 1.36
CA LEU A 24 15.42 -6.73 1.35
C LEU A 24 15.84 -6.41 -0.09
N ASN A 25 16.71 -5.41 -0.24
CA ASN A 25 17.40 -5.17 -1.50
C ASN A 25 18.42 -6.27 -1.73
N TYR A 26 18.36 -6.94 -2.89
CA TYR A 26 19.23 -8.08 -3.20
C TYR A 26 20.73 -7.75 -3.18
N LYS A 27 21.10 -6.48 -3.42
CA LYS A 27 22.50 -6.08 -3.55
C LYS A 27 23.22 -5.90 -2.21
N ASP A 28 22.52 -5.50 -1.17
CA ASP A 28 23.12 -5.01 0.08
C ASP A 28 22.34 -5.37 1.35
N ASP A 29 21.30 -6.21 1.22
CA ASP A 29 20.40 -6.61 2.30
C ASP A 29 19.77 -5.43 3.06
N SER A 30 19.79 -4.23 2.47
CA SER A 30 19.19 -3.05 3.07
C SER A 30 17.67 -3.11 2.98
N LYS A 31 17.00 -2.40 3.90
CA LYS A 31 15.55 -2.24 3.85
C LYS A 31 15.16 -1.44 2.61
N ARG A 32 14.06 -1.86 1.97
CA ARG A 32 13.40 -1.06 0.94
C ARG A 32 12.78 0.19 1.52
N SER A 33 12.51 1.18 0.67
CA SER A 33 11.82 2.41 1.06
C SER A 33 10.47 2.09 1.70
N LEU A 34 10.16 2.83 2.77
CA LEU A 34 8.87 2.78 3.45
C LEU A 34 7.78 3.31 2.50
N LEU A 35 6.64 2.61 2.43
CA LEU A 35 5.47 3.08 1.70
C LEU A 35 4.59 3.89 2.66
N ILE A 36 4.21 5.10 2.27
CA ILE A 36 3.56 6.10 3.12
C ILE A 36 2.10 6.28 2.70
N ASN A 37 1.19 6.41 3.66
CA ASN A 37 -0.23 6.71 3.46
C ASN A 37 -0.94 5.76 2.47
N VAL A 38 -0.56 4.48 2.50
CA VAL A 38 -1.11 3.45 1.62
C VAL A 38 -2.59 3.20 1.97
N PRO A 39 -3.52 3.32 1.02
CA PRO A 39 -4.92 2.98 1.25
C PRO A 39 -5.12 1.54 1.70
N VAL A 40 -5.96 1.35 2.71
CA VAL A 40 -6.33 0.04 3.24
C VAL A 40 -7.65 -0.41 2.63
N GLY A 41 -7.64 -1.55 1.93
CA GLY A 41 -8.85 -2.18 1.40
C GLY A 41 -9.90 -2.37 2.48
N LYS A 42 -11.17 -2.10 2.13
CA LYS A 42 -12.26 -1.97 3.13
C LYS A 42 -12.43 -3.20 4.03
N THR A 43 -12.27 -4.40 3.47
CA THR A 43 -12.35 -5.65 4.24
C THR A 43 -11.20 -5.79 5.23
N CYS A 44 -9.99 -5.32 4.88
CA CYS A 44 -8.79 -5.40 5.70
C CYS A 44 -8.88 -4.51 6.96
N GLN A 45 -9.68 -3.44 6.93
CA GLN A 45 -9.80 -2.47 8.03
C GLN A 45 -10.28 -3.13 9.34
N ASN A 46 -11.02 -4.23 9.25
CA ASN A 46 -11.49 -4.96 10.44
C ASN A 46 -10.37 -5.75 11.15
N PHE A 47 -9.30 -6.10 10.42
CA PHE A 47 -8.27 -7.05 10.89
C PHE A 47 -6.88 -6.43 11.01
N ILE A 48 -6.63 -5.32 10.30
CA ILE A 48 -5.32 -4.67 10.29
C ILE A 48 -5.00 -4.05 11.65
N GLY A 49 -3.73 -4.20 12.06
CA GLY A 49 -3.14 -3.56 13.21
C GLY A 49 -1.67 -3.23 12.96
N ILE A 50 -1.05 -2.50 13.88
CA ILE A 50 0.40 -2.31 13.88
C ILE A 50 1.06 -3.69 13.99
N ASN A 51 2.13 -3.91 13.22
CA ASN A 51 2.84 -5.18 13.06
C ASN A 51 2.14 -6.26 12.22
N SER A 52 0.90 -6.07 11.76
CA SER A 52 0.26 -6.99 10.80
C SER A 52 1.12 -7.15 9.55
N VAL A 53 1.17 -8.36 9.02
CA VAL A 53 1.72 -8.65 7.69
C VAL A 53 0.61 -8.44 6.68
N VAL A 54 0.90 -7.72 5.60
CA VAL A 54 -0.09 -7.37 4.57
C VAL A 54 0.44 -7.63 3.18
N LEU A 55 -0.48 -7.95 2.26
CA LEU A 55 -0.19 -7.97 0.83
C LEU A 55 -0.44 -6.57 0.27
N VAL A 56 0.60 -5.97 -0.31
CA VAL A 56 0.56 -4.67 -0.99
C VAL A 56 0.60 -4.90 -2.50
N THR A 57 -0.36 -4.32 -3.20
CA THR A 57 -0.42 -4.35 -4.66
C THR A 57 -0.16 -2.95 -5.22
N PHE A 58 0.63 -2.86 -6.29
CA PHE A 58 0.86 -1.64 -7.04
C PHE A 58 0.00 -1.64 -8.29
N LEU A 59 -0.82 -0.60 -8.43
CA LEU A 59 -1.73 -0.45 -9.54
C LEU A 59 -0.99 0.00 -10.80
N ASP A 60 -1.56 -0.37 -11.95
CA ASP A 60 -0.94 -0.11 -13.26
C ASP A 60 -0.86 1.37 -13.60
N ARG A 61 -1.66 2.23 -12.95
CA ARG A 61 -1.76 3.67 -13.21
C ARG A 61 -1.82 4.45 -11.90
N SER A 62 -1.45 5.73 -12.00
CA SER A 62 -1.55 6.68 -10.89
C SER A 62 -2.96 6.69 -10.30
N ILE A 63 -3.07 6.57 -8.98
CA ILE A 63 -4.34 6.69 -8.25
C ILE A 63 -4.46 8.01 -7.48
N SER A 64 -3.52 8.93 -7.68
CA SER A 64 -3.46 10.20 -6.95
C SER A 64 -4.73 11.07 -7.14
N ASN A 65 -5.42 10.91 -8.27
CA ASN A 65 -6.69 11.59 -8.58
C ASN A 65 -7.95 10.76 -8.26
N TRP A 66 -7.81 9.54 -7.74
CA TRP A 66 -8.97 8.74 -7.35
C TRP A 66 -9.49 9.21 -5.98
N ASP A 67 -10.77 9.54 -5.91
CA ASP A 67 -11.43 10.09 -4.72
C ASP A 67 -12.12 9.02 -3.84
N GLY A 68 -11.91 7.73 -4.16
CA GLY A 68 -12.56 6.62 -3.46
C GLY A 68 -13.99 6.34 -3.92
N THR A 69 -14.50 7.05 -4.93
CA THR A 69 -15.84 6.81 -5.50
C THR A 69 -15.81 5.87 -6.70
N ASN A 70 -16.98 5.46 -7.16
CA ASN A 70 -17.16 4.64 -8.38
C ASN A 70 -17.21 5.50 -9.67
N LYS A 71 -16.45 6.60 -9.72
CA LYS A 71 -16.39 7.47 -10.89
C LYS A 71 -15.07 7.29 -11.62
N ASP A 72 -15.14 7.42 -12.93
CA ASP A 72 -13.94 7.55 -13.74
C ASP A 72 -13.16 8.79 -13.31
N PHE A 73 -11.83 8.68 -13.27
CA PHE A 73 -10.94 9.78 -12.92
C PHE A 73 -9.85 9.96 -13.98
N LYS A 74 -9.39 11.20 -14.14
CA LYS A 74 -8.28 11.51 -15.06
C LYS A 74 -6.95 11.22 -14.38
N LEU A 75 -6.02 10.64 -15.13
CA LEU A 75 -4.65 10.46 -14.64
C LEU A 75 -3.95 11.82 -14.53
N ASP A 76 -3.31 12.06 -13.39
CA ASP A 76 -2.40 13.18 -13.16
C ASP A 76 -0.94 12.86 -13.50
N SER A 77 -0.63 11.56 -13.69
CA SER A 77 0.71 11.06 -13.88
C SER A 77 0.73 9.86 -14.82
N LYS A 78 1.85 9.69 -15.55
CA LYS A 78 2.10 8.55 -16.45
C LYS A 78 2.75 7.35 -15.76
N ARG A 79 2.96 7.42 -14.44
CA ARG A 79 3.55 6.34 -13.62
C ARG A 79 2.78 5.03 -13.80
N MET A 80 3.53 3.92 -13.76
CA MET A 80 2.99 2.56 -13.83
C MET A 80 3.73 1.69 -12.82
N HIS A 81 2.98 0.89 -12.04
CA HIS A 81 3.53 0.01 -11.01
C HIS A 81 4.45 0.75 -10.02
N ASP A 82 4.10 1.98 -9.69
CA ASP A 82 4.92 2.87 -8.89
C ASP A 82 4.60 2.73 -7.41
N LEU A 83 5.61 2.96 -6.57
CA LEU A 83 5.51 2.88 -5.12
C LEU A 83 4.45 3.80 -4.51
N ASN A 84 4.15 4.92 -5.17
CA ASN A 84 3.12 5.87 -4.75
C ASN A 84 1.69 5.40 -5.04
N ASP A 85 1.54 4.36 -5.87
CA ASP A 85 0.25 3.85 -6.35
C ASP A 85 -0.06 2.47 -5.74
N ALA A 86 0.37 2.30 -4.48
CA ALA A 86 0.20 1.10 -3.68
C ALA A 86 -1.18 1.04 -3.01
N VAL A 87 -1.72 -0.16 -2.82
CA VAL A 87 -2.94 -0.44 -2.05
C VAL A 87 -2.74 -1.72 -1.23
N ILE A 88 -3.18 -1.73 0.03
CA ILE A 88 -3.23 -2.95 0.85
C ILE A 88 -4.49 -3.72 0.50
N THR A 89 -4.33 -4.96 0.03
CA THR A 89 -5.44 -5.79 -0.48
C THR A 89 -5.77 -6.97 0.42
N GLU A 90 -4.88 -7.37 1.33
CA GLU A 90 -5.12 -8.47 2.27
C GLU A 90 -4.31 -8.31 3.56
N VAL A 91 -4.84 -8.81 4.67
CA VAL A 91 -4.11 -8.99 5.94
C VAL A 91 -3.80 -10.47 6.10
N LEU A 92 -2.52 -10.78 6.24
CA LEU A 92 -2.03 -12.15 6.33
C LEU A 92 -1.85 -12.58 7.80
N PRO A 93 -1.87 -13.90 8.09
CA PRO A 93 -1.68 -14.44 9.43
C PRO A 93 -0.39 -14.00 10.12
#